data_AF-A0A1V6DE28-F1
#
_entry.id   AF-A0A1V6DE28-F1
#
_cell.length_a   1.000
_cell.length_b   1.000
_cell.length_c   1.000
_cell.angle_alpha   90.00
_cell.angle_beta   90.00
_cell.angle_gamma   90.00
#
_symmetry.space_group_name_H-M   'P 1'
#
loop_
_entity.id
_entity.type
_entity.pdbx_description
1 polymer ?
#
loop_
_entity_poly.entity_id
_entity_poly.type
_entity_poly.pdbx_seq_one_letter_code
_entity_poly.pdbx_strand_id
1 'polypeptide(L)'
;MYSNGHHGAGGDDNGRTDLFVPGRLCLFGEHSDWAAEHGLHNGYCLVIGTDQGLSAAAKTSDRFTVETLLPDAQGRPTGRTRQMSCPWQEDMLLESAKDQDEFFRYCAGVAHQVFSRVDGGLDLRITSMDLPLRKGVSSSAAVCILVAKAFDTIYQLGLFPHELMELAYRGEKLTGSQCGRMDQACIYGKTPVLLTFQKNMDIRVEPLFPAREIQMFFVDLAGHKDTVKILADLQGSYLRSAKLKEALGGENERLVRSAYRALTAGDAMRLGELMSEAQEMFDRLVAPNSPDQLASPLLHQVLSLGEIAEHIHGGKGVGSQGDGTCQFVARSVEDRDAAMEKIHRSFPDMQCFPLTISSSASQGRKQLAHAR
;
A
#
# COMPACT_ATOMS: atom_id res chain seq x y z
N MET A 1 22.63 -20.48 -56.85
CA MET A 1 23.86 -19.67 -56.75
C MET A 1 23.39 -18.23 -56.69
N TYR A 2 23.52 -17.41 -55.65
CA TYR A 2 24.59 -17.14 -54.68
C TYR A 2 23.90 -16.65 -53.37
N SER A 3 24.21 -17.19 -52.19
CA SER A 3 25.30 -16.83 -51.25
C SER A 3 24.88 -15.80 -50.19
N ASN A 4 25.07 -16.26 -48.93
CA ASN A 4 24.95 -15.62 -47.63
C ASN A 4 25.60 -14.22 -47.48
N GLY A 5 25.10 -13.48 -46.49
CA GLY A 5 25.79 -12.38 -45.81
C GLY A 5 25.08 -11.98 -44.53
N HIS A 6 25.45 -12.60 -43.41
CA HIS A 6 25.03 -12.29 -42.04
C HIS A 6 26.09 -11.36 -41.43
N HIS A 7 25.70 -10.20 -40.91
CA HIS A 7 26.34 -9.37 -39.87
C HIS A 7 25.32 -8.26 -39.54
N GLY A 8 24.74 -8.11 -38.35
CA GLY A 8 25.29 -8.31 -37.01
C GLY A 8 25.66 -6.93 -36.44
N ALA A 9 24.67 -6.20 -35.90
CA ALA A 9 24.90 -4.97 -35.14
C ALA A 9 23.86 -4.84 -34.00
N GLY A 10 24.30 -5.32 -32.83
CA GLY A 10 23.95 -5.00 -31.44
C GLY A 10 22.68 -4.21 -31.08
N GLY A 11 21.86 -4.86 -30.26
CA GLY A 11 20.87 -4.26 -29.37
C GLY A 11 20.17 -5.36 -28.56
N ASP A 12 20.78 -5.79 -27.46
CA ASP A 12 20.17 -6.71 -26.46
C ASP A 12 18.96 -6.03 -25.81
N ASP A 13 17.75 -6.33 -26.29
CA ASP A 13 16.48 -5.96 -25.63
C ASP A 13 15.50 -7.14 -25.61
N ASN A 14 16.03 -8.34 -25.36
CA ASN A 14 15.30 -9.59 -25.47
C ASN A 14 14.52 -9.88 -24.15
N GLY A 15 13.21 -9.61 -24.14
CA GLY A 15 12.28 -10.16 -23.12
C GLY A 15 12.14 -9.38 -21.81
N ARG A 16 12.54 -8.10 -21.77
CA ARG A 16 12.38 -7.24 -20.59
C ARG A 16 10.96 -6.66 -20.53
N THR A 17 10.30 -6.82 -19.39
CA THR A 17 8.96 -6.25 -19.12
C THR A 17 9.05 -5.19 -18.03
N ASP A 18 8.53 -4.00 -18.32
CA ASP A 18 8.43 -2.93 -17.33
C ASP A 18 7.11 -3.04 -16.54
N LEU A 19 7.22 -2.85 -15.23
CA LEU A 19 6.16 -3.05 -14.25
C LEU A 19 6.07 -1.83 -13.34
N PHE A 20 4.84 -1.48 -12.98
CA PHE A 20 4.56 -0.50 -11.94
C PHE A 20 3.59 -1.09 -10.91
N VAL A 21 3.88 -0.85 -9.63
CA VAL A 21 2.99 -1.15 -8.49
C VAL A 21 2.96 0.06 -7.56
N PRO A 22 1.79 0.69 -7.36
CA PRO A 22 1.68 1.84 -6.46
C PRO A 22 1.77 1.40 -4.99
N GLY A 23 2.01 2.36 -4.10
CA GLY A 23 1.65 2.20 -2.69
C GLY A 23 0.13 2.19 -2.49
N ARG A 24 -0.30 2.14 -1.23
CA ARG A 24 -1.72 2.23 -0.87
C ARG A 24 -1.98 3.15 0.30
N LEU A 25 -3.14 3.80 0.30
CA LEU A 25 -3.71 4.48 1.45
C LEU A 25 -4.94 3.73 1.94
N CYS A 26 -5.01 3.53 3.25
CA CYS A 26 -6.26 3.17 3.91
C CYS A 26 -7.05 4.46 4.14
N LEU A 27 -8.13 4.63 3.37
CA LEU A 27 -9.05 5.76 3.55
C LEU A 27 -9.76 5.57 4.88
N PHE A 28 -10.31 4.38 5.12
CA PHE A 28 -11.02 4.01 6.33
C PHE A 28 -10.85 2.52 6.63
N GLY A 29 -10.80 2.18 7.92
CA GLY A 29 -10.98 0.80 8.39
C GLY A 29 -9.70 0.09 8.82
N GLU A 30 -8.74 0.87 9.30
CA GLU A 30 -7.46 0.40 9.83
C GLU A 30 -7.66 -0.78 10.78
N HIS A 31 -6.78 -1.77 10.69
CA HIS A 31 -6.71 -2.92 11.59
C HIS A 31 -7.91 -3.89 11.56
N SER A 32 -8.97 -3.59 10.83
CA SER A 32 -10.15 -4.46 10.77
C SER A 32 -9.88 -5.78 10.03
N ASP A 33 -8.84 -5.81 9.19
CA ASP A 33 -8.43 -6.98 8.41
C ASP A 33 -7.94 -8.14 9.28
N TRP A 34 -7.01 -7.90 10.19
CA TRP A 34 -6.59 -8.93 11.16
C TRP A 34 -7.62 -9.13 12.27
N ALA A 35 -8.37 -8.09 12.65
CA ALA A 35 -9.40 -8.22 13.70
C ALA A 35 -10.50 -9.22 13.29
N ALA A 36 -10.88 -9.22 12.00
CA ALA A 36 -11.85 -10.14 11.44
C ALA A 36 -11.44 -11.63 11.57
N GLU A 37 -10.15 -11.95 11.69
CA GLU A 37 -9.66 -13.32 11.85
C GLU A 37 -10.11 -13.94 13.19
N HIS A 38 -10.43 -13.12 14.19
CA HIS A 38 -11.01 -13.59 15.45
C HIS A 38 -12.46 -14.08 15.28
N GLY A 39 -13.19 -13.55 14.28
CA GLY A 39 -14.57 -13.95 13.98
C GLY A 39 -15.63 -13.35 14.89
N LEU A 40 -15.31 -12.28 15.62
CA LEU A 40 -16.29 -11.54 16.44
C LEU A 40 -17.13 -10.58 15.58
N HIS A 41 -16.50 -9.95 14.61
CA HIS A 41 -17.08 -9.01 13.67
C HIS A 41 -16.45 -9.22 12.29
N ASN A 42 -17.17 -8.81 11.23
CA ASN A 42 -16.55 -8.64 9.92
C ASN A 42 -15.65 -7.40 9.96
N GLY A 43 -14.57 -7.43 9.19
CA GLY A 43 -13.72 -6.25 8.97
C GLY A 43 -14.06 -5.58 7.65
N TYR A 44 -14.05 -4.25 7.62
CA TYR A 44 -14.27 -3.47 6.41
C TYR A 44 -13.16 -2.44 6.23
N CYS A 45 -12.58 -2.37 5.03
CA CYS A 45 -11.60 -1.34 4.67
C CYS A 45 -11.96 -0.68 3.34
N LEU A 46 -11.82 0.64 3.26
CA LEU A 46 -11.77 1.38 2.00
C LEU A 46 -10.33 1.79 1.74
N VAL A 47 -9.79 1.38 0.60
CA VAL A 47 -8.40 1.64 0.23
C VAL A 47 -8.28 2.16 -1.21
N ILE A 48 -7.20 2.87 -1.49
CA ILE A 48 -6.85 3.35 -2.84
C ILE A 48 -5.34 3.33 -3.03
N GLY A 49 -4.87 3.12 -4.25
CA GLY A 49 -3.46 3.24 -4.62
C GLY A 49 -2.97 4.69 -4.74
N THR A 50 -1.72 4.91 -4.36
CA THR A 50 -1.03 6.21 -4.49
C THR A 50 -0.54 6.44 -5.93
N ASP A 51 -0.12 7.68 -6.26
CA ASP A 51 0.54 7.95 -7.55
C ASP A 51 1.99 7.46 -7.53
N GLN A 52 2.56 7.45 -6.33
CA GLN A 52 3.89 6.95 -6.01
C GLN A 52 3.88 5.43 -5.88
N GLY A 53 4.98 4.78 -6.21
CA GLY A 53 5.10 3.33 -6.22
C GLY A 53 6.51 2.82 -6.50
N LEU A 54 6.54 1.62 -7.06
CA LEU A 54 7.72 0.90 -7.47
C LEU A 54 7.67 0.70 -8.98
N SER A 55 8.71 1.15 -9.67
CA SER A 55 8.93 0.82 -11.07
C SER A 55 10.03 -0.22 -11.16
N ALA A 56 9.79 -1.29 -11.90
CA ALA A 56 10.78 -2.35 -12.06
C ALA A 56 10.78 -2.90 -13.48
N ALA A 57 11.90 -3.51 -13.83
CA ALA A 57 12.02 -4.32 -15.02
C ALA A 57 12.25 -5.76 -14.61
N ALA A 58 11.60 -6.67 -15.32
CA ALA A 58 11.67 -8.08 -15.02
C ALA A 58 11.92 -8.90 -16.29
N LYS A 59 12.61 -10.03 -16.15
CA LYS A 59 12.79 -11.04 -17.21
C LYS A 59 12.90 -12.45 -16.60
N THR A 60 12.72 -13.47 -17.44
CA THR A 60 12.98 -14.87 -17.06
C THR A 60 14.43 -15.07 -16.65
N SER A 61 14.66 -15.99 -15.71
CA SER A 61 16.00 -16.37 -15.24
C SER A 61 16.01 -17.83 -14.80
N ASP A 62 17.18 -18.45 -14.70
CA ASP A 62 17.38 -19.77 -14.06
C ASP A 62 17.48 -19.66 -12.52
N ARG A 63 17.54 -18.43 -12.01
CA ARG A 63 17.67 -18.09 -10.58
C ARG A 63 16.58 -17.12 -10.15
N PHE A 64 16.35 -17.02 -8.85
CA PHE A 64 15.59 -15.89 -8.29
C PHE A 64 16.56 -14.78 -7.89
N THR A 65 16.40 -13.61 -8.49
CA THR A 65 17.24 -12.44 -8.25
C THR A 65 16.37 -11.20 -8.11
N VAL A 66 16.61 -10.43 -7.06
CA VAL A 66 15.98 -9.12 -6.86
C VAL A 66 17.07 -8.10 -6.57
N GLU A 67 17.09 -7.03 -7.36
CA GLU A 67 18.01 -5.90 -7.19
C GLU A 67 17.20 -4.60 -7.00
N THR A 68 17.66 -3.72 -6.10
CA THR A 68 17.14 -2.35 -5.98
C THR A 68 18.29 -1.34 -5.87
N LEU A 69 18.06 -0.13 -6.36
CA LEU A 69 18.89 1.02 -6.01
C LEU A 69 18.61 1.45 -4.56
N LEU A 70 19.67 1.76 -3.82
CA LEU A 70 19.56 2.29 -2.47
C LEU A 70 19.27 3.80 -2.53
N PRO A 71 18.19 4.27 -1.89
CA PRO A 71 17.95 5.70 -1.76
C PRO A 71 18.90 6.36 -0.74
N ASP A 72 19.11 7.66 -0.87
CA ASP A 72 19.74 8.51 0.14
C ASP A 72 18.73 8.85 1.26
N ALA A 73 19.14 9.67 2.22
CA ALA A 73 18.28 10.10 3.32
C ALA A 73 17.04 10.91 2.87
N GLN A 74 17.03 11.39 1.62
CA GLN A 74 15.93 12.13 1.00
C GLN A 74 15.17 11.30 -0.03
N GLY A 75 15.44 9.99 -0.14
CA GLY A 75 14.77 9.09 -1.08
C GLY A 75 15.37 9.05 -2.49
N ARG A 76 16.47 9.77 -2.76
CA ARG A 76 17.06 9.86 -4.12
C ARG A 76 18.02 8.70 -4.39
N PRO A 77 18.07 8.14 -5.62
CA PRO A 77 18.98 7.04 -5.92
C PRO A 77 20.47 7.41 -5.70
N THR A 78 21.19 6.61 -4.92
CA THR A 78 22.62 6.84 -4.60
C THR A 78 23.59 6.20 -5.59
N GLY A 79 23.08 5.52 -6.62
CA GLY A 79 23.87 4.68 -7.53
C GLY A 79 24.38 3.36 -6.91
N ARG A 80 24.25 3.19 -5.59
CA ARG A 80 24.53 1.91 -4.91
C ARG A 80 23.35 0.97 -5.09
N THR A 81 23.63 -0.31 -5.31
CA THR A 81 22.60 -1.37 -5.38
C THR A 81 22.64 -2.25 -4.13
N ARG A 82 21.49 -2.87 -3.84
CA ARG A 82 21.37 -4.01 -2.96
C ARG A 82 20.70 -5.13 -3.74
N GLN A 83 21.20 -6.34 -3.61
CA GLN A 83 20.73 -7.49 -4.38
C GLN A 83 20.65 -8.73 -3.48
N MET A 84 19.66 -9.59 -3.75
CA MET A 84 19.70 -11.01 -3.39
C MET A 84 19.74 -11.86 -4.66
N SER A 85 20.34 -13.06 -4.58
CA SER A 85 20.22 -14.07 -5.61
C SER A 85 20.32 -15.47 -5.01
N CYS A 86 19.32 -16.32 -5.26
CA CYS A 86 19.35 -17.72 -4.87
C CYS A 86 18.97 -18.63 -6.04
N PRO A 87 19.40 -19.92 -6.02
CA PRO A 87 18.93 -20.89 -7.00
C PRO A 87 17.40 -20.98 -7.00
N TRP A 88 16.79 -21.23 -8.17
CA TRP A 88 15.36 -21.53 -8.25
C TRP A 88 15.07 -22.94 -7.69
N GLN A 89 15.08 -23.05 -6.36
CA GLN A 89 14.83 -24.28 -5.60
C GLN A 89 13.96 -23.94 -4.39
N GLU A 90 12.94 -24.75 -4.14
CA GLU A 90 11.93 -24.50 -3.09
C GLU A 90 12.57 -24.26 -1.71
N ASP A 91 13.46 -25.14 -1.27
CA ASP A 91 14.12 -25.05 0.04
C ASP A 91 14.96 -23.77 0.18
N MET A 92 15.67 -23.36 -0.89
CA MET A 92 16.51 -22.14 -0.89
C MET A 92 15.66 -20.87 -0.82
N LEU A 93 14.51 -20.86 -1.51
CA LEU A 93 13.54 -19.77 -1.44
C LEU A 93 12.94 -19.68 -0.03
N LEU A 94 12.60 -20.83 0.58
CA LEU A 94 12.04 -20.88 1.94
C LEU A 94 13.05 -20.43 2.99
N GLU A 95 14.31 -20.84 2.88
CA GLU A 95 15.40 -20.41 3.76
C GLU A 95 15.58 -18.90 3.69
N SER A 96 15.68 -18.35 2.46
CA SER A 96 15.80 -16.90 2.23
C SER A 96 14.59 -16.12 2.76
N ALA A 97 13.38 -16.69 2.71
CA ALA A 97 12.16 -16.06 3.22
C ALA A 97 12.12 -16.01 4.77
N LYS A 98 12.78 -16.95 5.44
CA LYS A 98 12.82 -17.05 6.91
C LYS A 98 14.01 -16.32 7.53
N ASP A 99 15.05 -16.06 6.75
CA ASP A 99 16.22 -15.29 7.18
C ASP A 99 15.82 -13.88 7.61
N GLN A 100 16.11 -13.54 8.87
CA GLN A 100 15.77 -12.25 9.44
C GLN A 100 16.71 -11.12 8.98
N ASP A 101 17.92 -11.47 8.55
CA ASP A 101 18.95 -10.54 8.09
C ASP A 101 18.83 -10.26 6.58
N GLU A 102 18.09 -11.10 5.86
CA GLU A 102 17.78 -10.92 4.45
C GLU A 102 16.72 -9.82 4.24
N PHE A 103 17.10 -8.78 3.50
CA PHE A 103 16.26 -7.62 3.22
C PHE A 103 15.15 -7.92 2.24
N PHE A 104 15.39 -8.79 1.27
CA PHE A 104 14.41 -9.19 0.26
C PHE A 104 13.66 -10.48 0.64
N ARG A 105 13.66 -10.86 1.92
CA ARG A 105 12.97 -12.07 2.41
C ARG A 105 11.48 -12.13 2.02
N TYR A 106 10.82 -10.97 1.96
CA TYR A 106 9.44 -10.85 1.46
C TYR A 106 9.32 -11.29 -0.01
N CYS A 107 10.29 -10.92 -0.84
CA CYS A 107 10.34 -11.31 -2.24
C CYS A 107 10.54 -12.82 -2.38
N ALA A 108 11.47 -13.40 -1.60
CA ALA A 108 11.70 -14.84 -1.55
C ALA A 108 10.46 -15.60 -1.08
N GLY A 109 9.72 -15.07 -0.11
CA GLY A 109 8.46 -15.64 0.35
C GLY A 109 7.40 -15.71 -0.76
N VAL A 110 7.26 -14.66 -1.56
CA VAL A 110 6.33 -14.67 -2.71
C VAL A 110 6.82 -15.63 -3.80
N ALA A 111 8.10 -15.60 -4.12
CA ALA A 111 8.71 -16.53 -5.08
C ALA A 111 8.49 -17.99 -4.68
N HIS A 112 8.63 -18.33 -3.39
CA HIS A 112 8.30 -19.64 -2.84
C HIS A 112 6.83 -20.01 -3.08
N GLN A 113 5.88 -19.08 -2.89
CA GLN A 113 4.45 -19.35 -3.16
C GLN A 113 4.16 -19.61 -4.65
N VAL A 114 4.95 -19.01 -5.54
CA VAL A 114 4.81 -19.17 -7.00
C VAL A 114 5.57 -20.40 -7.51
N PHE A 115 6.53 -20.94 -6.75
CA PHE A 115 7.45 -21.99 -7.18
C PHE A 115 6.77 -23.17 -7.90
N SER A 116 5.68 -23.69 -7.33
CA SER A 116 4.93 -24.82 -7.90
C SER A 116 4.13 -24.50 -9.17
N ARG A 117 4.09 -23.23 -9.60
CA ARG A 117 3.32 -22.74 -10.75
C ARG A 117 4.18 -22.44 -11.97
N VAL A 118 5.51 -22.37 -11.83
CA VAL A 118 6.44 -21.98 -12.91
C VAL A 118 7.73 -22.79 -12.87
N ASP A 119 8.29 -23.10 -14.04
CA ASP A 119 9.49 -23.93 -14.18
C ASP A 119 10.81 -23.13 -14.15
N GLY A 120 10.76 -21.82 -13.90
CA GLY A 120 11.92 -20.93 -13.94
C GLY A 120 11.87 -19.80 -12.92
N GLY A 121 13.05 -19.22 -12.67
CA GLY A 121 13.23 -18.09 -11.78
C GLY A 121 12.92 -16.74 -12.41
N LEU A 122 13.31 -15.68 -11.71
CA LEU A 122 12.99 -14.30 -12.06
C LEU A 122 14.22 -13.43 -11.81
N ASP A 123 14.58 -12.60 -12.78
CA ASP A 123 15.47 -11.46 -12.58
C ASP A 123 14.63 -10.20 -12.53
N LEU A 124 14.47 -9.62 -11.34
CA LEU A 124 13.67 -8.43 -11.07
C LEU A 124 14.58 -7.29 -10.60
N ARG A 125 14.59 -6.19 -11.35
CA ARG A 125 15.32 -4.97 -10.99
C ARG A 125 14.36 -3.83 -10.70
N ILE A 126 14.29 -3.40 -9.44
CA ILE A 126 13.58 -2.19 -9.02
C ILE A 126 14.42 -0.98 -9.45
N THR A 127 13.88 -0.24 -10.41
CA THR A 127 14.55 0.88 -11.09
C THR A 127 14.24 2.23 -10.47
N SER A 128 13.05 2.38 -9.87
CA SER A 128 12.67 3.58 -9.13
C SER A 128 11.74 3.24 -7.96
N MET A 129 11.81 4.07 -6.93
CA MET A 129 10.94 4.01 -5.76
C MET A 129 10.73 5.44 -5.27
N ASP A 130 9.53 5.97 -5.46
CA ASP A 130 9.11 7.30 -4.99
C ASP A 130 8.08 7.20 -3.85
N LEU A 131 7.88 5.98 -3.32
CA LEU A 131 7.01 5.69 -2.18
C LEU A 131 7.69 6.01 -0.85
N PRO A 132 7.03 6.71 0.10
CA PRO A 132 7.56 6.91 1.46
C PRO A 132 7.78 5.57 2.19
N LEU A 133 9.04 5.22 2.44
CA LEU A 133 9.39 3.93 3.04
C LEU A 133 9.02 3.86 4.52
N ARG A 134 8.35 2.77 4.93
CA ARG A 134 8.04 2.42 6.35
C ARG A 134 7.13 3.40 7.11
N LYS A 135 6.36 4.24 6.40
CA LYS A 135 5.51 5.26 7.04
C LYS A 135 4.01 4.96 7.08
N GLY A 136 3.59 3.82 6.53
CA GLY A 136 2.19 3.40 6.55
C GLY A 136 1.51 3.39 5.18
N VAL A 137 2.28 3.51 4.09
CA VAL A 137 1.83 3.41 2.68
C VAL A 137 2.11 2.05 2.02
N SER A 138 2.35 1.01 2.85
CA SER A 138 2.51 -0.41 2.46
C SER A 138 3.67 -0.75 1.52
N SER A 139 4.86 -0.27 1.85
CA SER A 139 6.07 -0.57 1.07
C SER A 139 6.36 -2.08 0.96
N SER A 140 6.12 -2.89 2.01
CA SER A 140 6.35 -4.35 1.96
C SER A 140 5.37 -5.05 1.02
N ALA A 141 4.07 -4.76 1.16
CA ALA A 141 3.05 -5.36 0.30
C ALA A 141 3.19 -4.93 -1.17
N ALA A 142 3.58 -3.68 -1.44
CA ALA A 142 3.87 -3.22 -2.80
C ALA A 142 5.01 -4.03 -3.44
N VAL A 143 6.08 -4.33 -2.68
CA VAL A 143 7.17 -5.21 -3.16
C VAL A 143 6.67 -6.64 -3.37
N CYS A 144 5.87 -7.20 -2.46
CA CYS A 144 5.30 -8.53 -2.62
C CYS A 144 4.42 -8.63 -3.88
N ILE A 145 3.55 -7.65 -4.10
CA ILE A 145 2.69 -7.57 -5.28
C ILE A 145 3.53 -7.37 -6.55
N LEU A 146 4.61 -6.59 -6.50
CA LEU A 146 5.52 -6.43 -7.63
C LEU A 146 6.13 -7.76 -8.06
N VAL A 147 6.59 -8.58 -7.12
CA VAL A 147 7.13 -9.92 -7.40
C VAL A 147 6.04 -10.83 -7.99
N ALA A 148 4.86 -10.89 -7.36
CA ALA A 148 3.75 -11.71 -7.86
C ALA A 148 3.33 -11.29 -9.29
N LYS A 149 3.20 -9.99 -9.53
CA LYS A 149 2.87 -9.42 -10.84
C LYS A 149 3.96 -9.68 -11.88
N ALA A 150 5.23 -9.65 -11.48
CA ALA A 150 6.34 -9.97 -12.37
C ALA A 150 6.28 -11.42 -12.84
N PHE A 151 6.06 -12.38 -11.93
CA PHE A 151 5.86 -13.77 -12.30
C PHE A 151 4.64 -13.96 -13.20
N ASP A 152 3.49 -13.39 -12.82
CA ASP A 152 2.26 -13.49 -13.61
C ASP A 152 2.44 -12.96 -15.03
N THR A 153 3.13 -11.83 -15.18
CA THR A 153 3.34 -11.22 -16.51
C THR A 153 4.34 -12.00 -17.36
N ILE A 154 5.47 -12.42 -16.78
CA ILE A 154 6.55 -13.10 -17.51
C ILE A 154 6.15 -14.52 -17.91
N TYR A 155 5.51 -15.24 -16.99
CA TYR A 155 5.08 -16.62 -17.22
C TYR A 155 3.65 -16.72 -17.75
N GLN A 156 2.97 -15.59 -17.97
CA GLN A 156 1.61 -15.50 -18.53
C GLN A 156 0.62 -16.38 -17.75
N LEU A 157 0.68 -16.34 -16.42
CA LEU A 157 -0.14 -17.20 -15.55
C LEU A 157 -1.63 -16.86 -15.63
N GLY A 158 -1.97 -15.61 -15.98
CA GLY A 158 -3.35 -15.17 -16.17
C GLY A 158 -4.13 -15.06 -14.86
N LEU A 159 -3.43 -14.74 -13.76
CA LEU A 159 -4.02 -14.67 -12.43
C LEU A 159 -4.90 -13.44 -12.27
N PHE A 160 -6.04 -13.61 -11.59
CA PHE A 160 -6.88 -12.50 -11.21
C PHE A 160 -6.23 -11.68 -10.07
N PRO A 161 -6.57 -10.38 -9.93
CA PRO A 161 -5.96 -9.52 -8.91
C PRO A 161 -6.03 -10.07 -7.47
N HIS A 162 -7.14 -10.72 -7.09
CA HIS A 162 -7.29 -11.33 -5.77
C HIS A 162 -6.38 -12.54 -5.56
N GLU A 163 -6.02 -13.28 -6.61
CA GLU A 163 -5.06 -14.39 -6.53
C GLU A 163 -3.63 -13.86 -6.35
N LEU A 164 -3.28 -12.76 -7.02
CA LEU A 164 -2.01 -12.05 -6.79
C LEU A 164 -1.91 -11.53 -5.36
N MET A 165 -3.00 -10.99 -4.81
CA MET A 165 -3.07 -10.59 -3.40
C MET A 165 -2.82 -11.77 -2.47
N GLU A 166 -3.44 -12.93 -2.73
CA GLU A 166 -3.27 -14.10 -1.90
C GLU A 166 -1.82 -14.64 -1.94
N LEU A 167 -1.20 -14.68 -3.12
CA LEU A 167 0.23 -15.05 -3.26
C LEU A 167 1.13 -14.10 -2.48
N ALA A 168 0.92 -12.79 -2.64
CA ALA A 168 1.68 -11.75 -1.94
C ALA A 168 1.50 -11.83 -0.42
N TYR A 169 0.27 -12.04 0.05
CA TYR A 169 -0.06 -12.18 1.47
C TYR A 169 0.59 -13.42 2.08
N ARG A 170 0.44 -14.60 1.44
CA ARG A 170 1.04 -15.84 1.93
C ARG A 170 2.56 -15.75 1.96
N GLY A 171 3.15 -15.15 0.93
CA GLY A 171 4.60 -14.91 0.87
C GLY A 171 5.07 -14.01 2.00
N GLU A 172 4.36 -12.91 2.28
CA GLU A 172 4.67 -12.01 3.41
C GLU A 172 4.49 -12.70 4.78
N LYS A 173 3.51 -13.58 4.93
CA LYS A 173 3.31 -14.34 6.18
C LYS A 173 4.46 -15.30 6.49
N LEU A 174 5.14 -15.85 5.49
CA LEU A 174 6.31 -16.72 5.70
C LEU A 174 7.45 -16.00 6.43
N THR A 175 7.51 -14.67 6.36
CA THR A 175 8.57 -13.88 7.01
C THR A 175 8.26 -13.52 8.47
N GLY A 176 7.18 -14.07 9.04
CA GLY A 176 6.69 -13.74 10.39
C GLY A 176 5.88 -12.44 10.49
N SER A 177 5.40 -11.90 9.36
CA SER A 177 4.65 -10.63 9.35
C SER A 177 3.32 -10.74 10.12
N GLN A 178 3.06 -9.73 10.96
CA GLN A 178 1.82 -9.58 11.73
C GLN A 178 0.76 -8.77 10.96
N CYS A 179 1.09 -8.26 9.76
CA CYS A 179 0.13 -7.53 8.92
C CYS A 179 -1.04 -8.44 8.50
N GLY A 180 -2.22 -7.84 8.35
CA GLY A 180 -3.36 -8.52 7.75
C GLY A 180 -3.32 -8.42 6.21
N ARG A 181 -4.46 -8.69 5.58
CA ARG A 181 -4.57 -8.85 4.11
C ARG A 181 -4.89 -7.55 3.36
N MET A 182 -5.08 -6.43 4.05
CA MET A 182 -5.50 -5.17 3.43
C MET A 182 -4.44 -4.61 2.47
N ASP A 183 -3.17 -4.70 2.85
CA ASP A 183 -2.08 -3.96 2.20
C ASP A 183 -1.79 -4.42 0.76
N GLN A 184 -2.09 -5.68 0.44
CA GLN A 184 -1.95 -6.25 -0.91
C GLN A 184 -2.91 -5.63 -1.93
N ALA A 185 -3.96 -4.92 -1.49
CA ALA A 185 -4.92 -4.26 -2.38
C ALA A 185 -4.32 -3.10 -3.20
N CYS A 186 -3.05 -2.75 -3.01
CA CYS A 186 -2.31 -1.86 -3.91
C CYS A 186 -2.35 -2.31 -5.39
N ILE A 187 -2.59 -3.61 -5.66
CA ILE A 187 -2.77 -4.13 -7.03
C ILE A 187 -3.91 -3.43 -7.81
N TYR A 188 -4.93 -2.92 -7.13
CA TYR A 188 -6.06 -2.22 -7.78
C TYR A 188 -5.74 -0.79 -8.22
N GLY A 189 -4.55 -0.30 -7.86
CA GLY A 189 -4.06 1.02 -8.23
C GLY A 189 -5.05 2.13 -7.91
N LYS A 190 -5.36 2.97 -8.90
CA LYS A 190 -6.17 4.18 -8.71
C LYS A 190 -7.68 3.94 -8.57
N THR A 191 -8.11 2.69 -8.58
CA THR A 191 -9.51 2.35 -8.32
C THR A 191 -9.68 2.16 -6.82
N PRO A 192 -10.49 3.00 -6.13
CA PRO A 192 -10.82 2.73 -4.74
C PRO A 192 -11.56 1.39 -4.64
N VAL A 193 -11.25 0.61 -3.62
CA VAL A 193 -11.90 -0.67 -3.39
C VAL A 193 -12.38 -0.77 -1.94
N LEU A 194 -13.59 -1.34 -1.76
CA LEU A 194 -14.08 -1.83 -0.49
C LEU A 194 -13.61 -3.28 -0.34
N LEU A 195 -12.90 -3.55 0.75
CA LEU A 195 -12.51 -4.89 1.17
C LEU A 195 -13.40 -5.31 2.33
N THR A 196 -13.93 -6.52 2.26
CA THR A 196 -14.63 -7.15 3.40
C THR A 196 -13.88 -8.40 3.81
N PHE A 197 -13.53 -8.47 5.09
CA PHE A 197 -12.83 -9.57 5.73
C PHE A 197 -13.79 -10.34 6.62
N GLN A 198 -13.81 -11.67 6.44
CA GLN A 198 -14.60 -12.58 7.25
C GLN A 198 -13.74 -13.79 7.58
N LYS A 199 -13.86 -14.29 8.81
CA LYS A 199 -13.09 -15.45 9.27
C LYS A 199 -13.36 -16.65 8.35
N ASN A 200 -12.28 -17.31 7.91
CA ASN A 200 -12.32 -18.50 7.05
C ASN A 200 -13.03 -18.29 5.70
N MET A 201 -13.13 -17.05 5.23
CA MET A 201 -13.67 -16.70 3.92
C MET A 201 -12.62 -15.97 3.11
N ASP A 202 -12.72 -16.09 1.79
CA ASP A 202 -11.94 -15.26 0.88
C ASP A 202 -12.32 -13.78 1.02
N ILE A 203 -11.35 -12.90 0.77
CA ILE A 203 -11.56 -11.46 0.80
C ILE A 203 -12.55 -11.10 -0.30
N ARG A 204 -13.66 -10.46 0.08
CA ARG A 204 -14.56 -9.87 -0.91
C ARG A 204 -14.05 -8.49 -1.28
N VAL A 205 -13.87 -8.25 -2.57
CA VAL A 205 -13.41 -6.98 -3.14
C VAL A 205 -14.50 -6.36 -4.00
N GLU A 206 -14.81 -5.10 -3.72
CA GLU A 206 -15.81 -4.33 -4.46
C GLU A 206 -15.19 -3.02 -4.93
N PRO A 207 -14.85 -2.89 -6.24
CA PRO A 207 -14.39 -1.62 -6.81
C PRO A 207 -15.46 -0.54 -6.73
N LEU A 208 -15.02 0.70 -6.46
CA LEU A 208 -15.87 1.89 -6.43
C LEU A 208 -15.52 2.84 -7.56
N PHE A 209 -16.55 3.46 -8.11
CA PHE A 209 -16.44 4.43 -9.20
C PHE A 209 -17.15 5.73 -8.79
N PRO A 210 -16.47 6.65 -8.09
CA PRO A 210 -17.04 7.90 -7.60
C PRO A 210 -17.74 8.72 -8.70
N ALA A 211 -18.86 9.35 -8.37
CA ALA A 211 -19.58 10.21 -9.31
C ALA A 211 -18.84 11.53 -9.62
N ARG A 212 -17.99 11.99 -8.69
CA ARG A 212 -17.18 13.21 -8.83
C ARG A 212 -15.77 12.95 -8.31
N GLU A 213 -14.83 13.75 -8.80
CA GLU A 213 -13.45 13.70 -8.33
C GLU A 213 -13.35 14.26 -6.91
N ILE A 214 -12.45 13.68 -6.12
CA ILE A 214 -12.14 14.14 -4.77
C ILE A 214 -10.65 14.45 -4.72
N GLN A 215 -10.32 15.68 -4.34
CA GLN A 215 -8.94 16.13 -4.19
C GLN A 215 -8.45 15.81 -2.79
N MET A 216 -7.30 15.16 -2.73
CA MET A 216 -6.70 14.70 -1.49
C MET A 216 -5.20 14.94 -1.51
N PHE A 217 -4.58 14.82 -0.35
CA PHE A 217 -3.15 14.70 -0.23
C PHE A 217 -2.81 13.90 1.02
N PHE A 218 -1.59 13.40 1.08
CA PHE A 218 -1.06 12.75 2.26
C PHE A 218 0.32 13.29 2.60
N VAL A 219 0.69 13.16 3.87
CA VAL A 219 1.89 13.77 4.45
C VAL A 219 2.68 12.68 5.16
N ASP A 220 3.93 12.48 4.77
CA ASP A 220 4.91 11.81 5.63
C ASP A 220 5.28 12.78 6.76
N LEU A 221 4.92 12.40 7.98
CA LEU A 221 5.09 13.23 9.17
C LEU A 221 6.55 13.33 9.61
N ALA A 222 7.48 12.62 8.96
CA ALA A 222 8.88 12.53 9.34
C ALA A 222 9.14 12.06 10.78
N GLY A 223 8.10 11.54 11.45
CA GLY A 223 8.18 11.03 12.80
C GLY A 223 8.60 9.56 12.87
N HIS A 224 8.60 9.03 14.09
CA HIS A 224 8.97 7.64 14.35
C HIS A 224 7.80 6.87 14.96
N LYS A 225 7.60 5.63 14.50
CA LYS A 225 6.70 4.66 15.10
C LYS A 225 7.22 3.24 14.91
N ASP A 226 6.93 2.38 15.88
CA ASP A 226 7.16 0.95 15.79
C ASP A 226 5.87 0.23 15.43
N THR A 227 5.72 -0.06 14.14
CA THR A 227 4.55 -0.78 13.59
C THR A 227 4.42 -2.18 14.19
N VAL A 228 5.54 -2.85 14.48
CA VAL A 228 5.53 -4.21 15.06
C VAL A 228 5.00 -4.15 16.48
N LYS A 229 5.47 -3.19 17.28
CA LYS A 229 4.94 -2.96 18.63
C LYS A 229 3.46 -2.59 18.60
N ILE A 230 3.03 -1.68 17.72
CA ILE A 230 1.62 -1.30 17.59
C ILE A 230 0.76 -2.54 17.32
N LEU A 231 1.12 -3.35 16.33
CA LEU A 231 0.37 -4.55 15.99
C LEU A 231 0.35 -5.56 17.14
N ALA A 232 1.48 -5.79 17.81
CA ALA A 232 1.56 -6.68 18.96
C ALA A 232 0.67 -6.23 20.13
N ASP A 233 0.69 -4.93 20.45
CA ASP A 233 -0.12 -4.34 21.53
C ASP A 233 -1.62 -4.42 21.21
N LEU A 234 -2.02 -4.08 19.98
CA LEU A 234 -3.43 -4.11 19.55
C LEU A 234 -3.96 -5.55 19.47
N GLN A 235 -3.24 -6.47 18.81
CA GLN A 235 -3.65 -7.87 18.70
C GLN A 235 -3.67 -8.56 20.08
N GLY A 236 -2.67 -8.27 20.93
CA GLY A 236 -2.61 -8.80 22.29
C GLY A 236 -3.69 -8.28 23.23
N SER A 237 -4.28 -7.11 22.94
CA SER A 237 -5.34 -6.50 23.75
C SER A 237 -6.75 -6.74 23.20
N TYR A 238 -6.90 -7.07 21.91
CA TYR A 238 -8.19 -7.14 21.20
C TYR A 238 -9.30 -7.89 21.93
N LEU A 239 -9.07 -9.15 22.32
CA LEU A 239 -10.11 -9.95 22.98
C LEU A 239 -10.52 -9.40 24.36
N ARG A 240 -9.62 -8.69 25.04
CA ARG A 240 -9.80 -8.16 26.40
C ARG A 240 -10.35 -6.73 26.42
N SER A 241 -10.08 -5.94 25.38
CA SER A 241 -10.46 -4.53 25.31
C SER A 241 -11.83 -4.37 24.66
N ALA A 242 -12.86 -4.05 25.46
CA ALA A 242 -14.20 -3.78 24.94
C ALA A 242 -14.21 -2.60 23.94
N LYS A 243 -13.43 -1.54 24.25
CA LYS A 243 -13.27 -0.37 23.38
C LYS A 243 -12.64 -0.73 22.03
N LEU A 244 -11.62 -1.60 22.03
CA LEU A 244 -10.98 -2.00 20.78
C LEU A 244 -11.90 -2.88 19.93
N LYS A 245 -12.71 -3.75 20.54
CA LYS A 245 -13.74 -4.53 19.84
C LYS A 245 -14.84 -3.64 19.26
N GLU A 246 -15.27 -2.62 20.00
CA GLU A 246 -16.23 -1.63 19.52
C GLU A 246 -15.66 -0.86 18.31
N ALA A 247 -14.44 -0.34 18.42
CA ALA A 247 -13.76 0.41 17.38
C ALA A 247 -13.58 -0.38 16.08
N LEU A 248 -13.08 -1.62 16.18
CA LEU A 248 -12.78 -2.47 15.02
C LEU A 248 -13.96 -3.36 14.58
N GLY A 249 -15.12 -3.21 15.23
CA GLY A 249 -16.36 -3.91 14.92
C GLY A 249 -17.46 -2.96 14.48
N GLY A 250 -18.35 -2.59 15.40
CA GLY A 250 -19.52 -1.77 15.10
C GLY A 250 -19.17 -0.38 14.55
N GLU A 251 -18.18 0.30 15.14
CA GLU A 251 -17.76 1.63 14.67
C GLU A 251 -17.04 1.57 13.32
N ASN A 252 -16.21 0.53 13.09
CA ASN A 252 -15.62 0.26 11.79
C ASN A 252 -16.70 0.12 10.70
N GLU A 253 -17.69 -0.73 10.92
CA GLU A 253 -18.77 -0.93 9.95
C GLU A 253 -19.55 0.36 9.68
N ARG A 254 -19.90 1.11 10.74
CA ARG A 254 -20.67 2.36 10.62
C ARG A 254 -19.91 3.42 9.81
N LEU A 255 -18.64 3.65 10.15
CA LEU A 255 -17.80 4.65 9.48
C LEU A 255 -17.53 4.26 8.04
N VAL A 256 -17.14 3.01 7.78
CA VAL A 256 -16.81 2.54 6.42
C VAL A 256 -18.04 2.55 5.51
N ARG A 257 -19.22 2.15 6.00
CA ARG A 257 -20.47 2.25 5.21
C ARG A 257 -20.83 3.70 4.89
N SER A 258 -20.61 4.62 5.82
CA SER A 258 -20.87 6.06 5.60
C SER A 258 -19.87 6.63 4.60
N ALA A 259 -18.60 6.29 4.72
CA ALA A 259 -17.54 6.68 3.81
C ALA A 259 -17.75 6.09 2.40
N TYR A 260 -18.22 4.84 2.29
CA TYR A 260 -18.57 4.21 1.02
C TYR A 260 -19.62 5.05 0.27
N ARG A 261 -20.67 5.51 0.97
CA ARG A 261 -21.72 6.35 0.37
C ARG A 261 -21.18 7.71 -0.05
N ALA A 262 -20.42 8.38 0.82
CA ALA A 262 -19.82 9.67 0.52
C ALA A 262 -18.87 9.59 -0.70
N LEU A 263 -18.00 8.57 -0.71
CA LEU A 263 -17.06 8.32 -1.78
C LEU A 263 -17.78 7.99 -3.11
N THR A 264 -18.80 7.14 -3.08
CA THR A 264 -19.61 6.81 -4.27
C THR A 264 -20.29 8.07 -4.85
N ALA A 265 -20.83 8.94 -3.99
CA ALA A 265 -21.46 10.19 -4.41
C ALA A 265 -20.44 11.26 -4.86
N GLY A 266 -19.15 11.09 -4.58
CA GLY A 266 -18.13 12.13 -4.78
C GLY A 266 -18.30 13.30 -3.80
N ASP A 267 -18.83 13.05 -2.60
CA ASP A 267 -19.04 14.06 -1.56
C ASP A 267 -17.76 14.23 -0.73
N ALA A 268 -16.88 15.11 -1.21
CA ALA A 268 -15.60 15.42 -0.58
C ALA A 268 -15.77 15.98 0.85
N MET A 269 -16.78 16.83 1.06
CA MET A 269 -17.05 17.43 2.36
C MET A 269 -17.41 16.36 3.39
N ARG A 270 -18.38 15.50 3.06
CA ARG A 270 -18.79 14.43 3.98
C ARG A 270 -17.67 13.41 4.21
N LEU A 271 -16.87 13.12 3.18
CA LEU A 271 -15.72 12.23 3.33
C LEU A 271 -14.68 12.80 4.31
N GLY A 272 -14.38 14.10 4.20
CA GLY A 272 -13.47 14.79 5.12
C GLY A 272 -13.98 14.82 6.57
N GLU A 273 -15.26 15.13 6.77
CA GLU A 273 -15.90 15.08 8.11
C GLU A 273 -15.77 13.69 8.74
N LEU A 274 -16.03 12.64 7.95
CA LEU A 274 -15.90 11.26 8.40
C LEU A 274 -14.45 10.90 8.73
N MET A 275 -13.46 11.46 8.02
CA MET A 275 -12.05 11.24 8.36
C MET A 275 -11.72 11.81 9.74
N SER A 276 -12.15 13.03 10.04
CA SER A 276 -11.97 13.64 11.36
C SER A 276 -12.68 12.82 12.45
N GLU A 277 -13.92 12.38 12.20
CA GLU A 277 -14.68 11.52 13.10
C GLU A 277 -13.96 10.18 13.35
N ALA A 278 -13.38 9.59 12.31
CA ALA A 278 -12.62 8.35 12.41
C ALA A 278 -11.33 8.54 13.22
N GLN A 279 -10.65 9.69 13.11
CA GLN A 279 -9.49 10.00 13.92
C GLN A 279 -9.86 10.14 15.40
N GLU A 280 -10.90 10.92 15.73
CA GLU A 280 -11.36 11.09 17.11
C GLU A 280 -11.77 9.75 17.75
N MET A 281 -12.44 8.89 16.98
CA MET A 281 -12.78 7.53 17.40
C MET A 281 -11.51 6.71 17.67
N PHE A 282 -10.53 6.76 16.76
CA PHE A 282 -9.26 6.05 16.89
C PHE A 282 -8.51 6.48 18.16
N ASP A 283 -8.39 7.78 18.40
CA ASP A 283 -7.69 8.34 19.57
C ASP A 283 -8.36 7.93 20.87
N ARG A 284 -9.70 7.86 20.88
CA ARG A 284 -10.48 7.53 22.08
C ARG A 284 -10.50 6.02 22.38
N LEU A 285 -10.58 5.18 21.35
CA LEU A 285 -10.90 3.76 21.50
C LEU A 285 -9.74 2.82 21.16
N VAL A 286 -8.85 3.21 20.23
CA VAL A 286 -7.74 2.38 19.74
C VAL A 286 -6.41 2.80 20.38
N ALA A 287 -6.03 4.08 20.26
CA ALA A 287 -4.75 4.61 20.74
C ALA A 287 -4.37 4.24 22.19
N PRO A 288 -5.31 4.17 23.17
CA PRO A 288 -4.97 3.81 24.55
C PRO A 288 -4.42 2.39 24.73
N ASN A 289 -4.55 1.52 23.72
CA ASN A 289 -4.02 0.15 23.78
C ASN A 289 -2.53 0.07 23.37
N SER A 290 -1.95 1.14 22.80
CA SER A 290 -0.50 1.27 22.54
C SER A 290 -0.04 2.73 22.73
N PRO A 291 -0.13 3.27 23.96
CA PRO A 291 -0.01 4.71 24.21
C PRO A 291 1.35 5.28 23.81
N ASP A 292 2.44 4.53 24.00
CA ASP A 292 3.79 4.98 23.67
C ASP A 292 4.01 5.17 22.15
N GLN A 293 3.22 4.51 21.33
CA GLN A 293 3.34 4.55 19.87
C GLN A 293 2.22 5.35 19.21
N LEU A 294 1.06 5.43 19.85
CA LEU A 294 -0.16 6.04 19.30
C LEU A 294 -0.52 7.39 19.93
N ALA A 295 0.28 7.91 20.87
CA ALA A 295 0.13 9.31 21.34
C ALA A 295 0.33 10.34 20.21
N SER A 296 1.09 10.00 19.18
CA SER A 296 1.17 10.67 17.86
C SER A 296 1.18 12.22 17.89
N PRO A 297 2.10 12.88 18.62
CA PRO A 297 2.10 14.33 18.74
C PRO A 297 2.24 15.07 17.40
N LEU A 298 3.06 14.58 16.46
CA LEU A 298 3.21 15.23 15.15
C LEU A 298 1.93 15.10 14.32
N LEU A 299 1.29 13.93 14.36
CA LEU A 299 -0.01 13.73 13.73
C LEU A 299 -1.01 14.78 14.21
N HIS A 300 -1.17 14.93 15.53
CA HIS A 300 -2.14 15.87 16.09
C HIS A 300 -1.76 17.33 15.81
N GLN A 301 -0.47 17.68 15.80
CA GLN A 301 -0.03 19.03 15.41
C GLN A 301 -0.44 19.37 13.97
N VAL A 302 -0.25 18.43 13.03
CA VAL A 302 -0.59 18.66 11.62
C VAL A 302 -2.10 18.66 11.39
N LEU A 303 -2.86 17.75 12.01
CA LEU A 303 -4.32 17.72 11.91
C LEU A 303 -4.99 18.96 12.50
N SER A 304 -4.39 19.58 13.52
CA SER A 304 -4.90 20.80 14.18
C SER A 304 -4.28 22.10 13.68
N LEU A 305 -3.48 22.04 12.61
CA LEU A 305 -2.82 23.22 12.05
C LEU A 305 -3.85 24.22 11.51
N GLY A 306 -4.09 25.30 12.25
CA GLY A 306 -5.12 26.29 11.90
C GLY A 306 -4.92 26.94 10.52
N GLU A 307 -3.69 27.03 10.04
CA GLU A 307 -3.36 27.62 8.73
C GLU A 307 -3.95 26.84 7.54
N ILE A 308 -4.26 25.55 7.69
CA ILE A 308 -4.83 24.73 6.60
C ILE A 308 -6.34 24.52 6.75
N ALA A 309 -6.97 24.96 7.84
CA ALA A 309 -8.37 24.67 8.15
C ALA A 309 -9.35 25.16 7.06
N GLU A 310 -9.04 26.28 6.40
CA GLU A 310 -9.86 26.80 5.30
C GLU A 310 -9.72 26.01 4.00
N HIS A 311 -8.65 25.22 3.84
CA HIS A 311 -8.33 24.48 2.61
C HIS A 311 -8.81 23.03 2.62
N ILE A 312 -9.13 22.49 3.79
CA ILE A 312 -9.51 21.08 3.97
C ILE A 312 -10.96 20.91 4.43
N HIS A 313 -11.50 19.73 4.20
CA HIS A 313 -12.74 19.24 4.78
C HIS A 313 -12.51 18.38 6.04
N GLY A 314 -11.33 17.79 6.17
CA GLY A 314 -10.92 16.97 7.32
C GLY A 314 -9.76 16.05 6.98
N GLY A 315 -9.27 15.30 7.98
CA GLY A 315 -8.11 14.43 7.84
C GLY A 315 -7.94 13.45 8.97
N LYS A 316 -7.04 12.48 8.78
CA LYS A 316 -6.71 11.42 9.74
C LYS A 316 -5.34 10.81 9.47
N GLY A 317 -4.78 10.09 10.43
CA GLY A 317 -3.63 9.23 10.23
C GLY A 317 -3.94 8.01 9.35
N VAL A 318 -2.90 7.33 8.88
CA VAL A 318 -2.99 6.23 7.89
C VAL A 318 -2.27 4.98 8.38
N GLY A 319 -2.81 3.80 7.99
CA GLY A 319 -2.16 2.51 8.21
C GLY A 319 -2.19 2.14 9.68
N SER A 320 -1.02 1.95 10.31
CA SER A 320 -0.97 1.67 11.75
C SER A 320 -1.07 2.92 12.62
N GLN A 321 -1.35 4.09 12.05
CA GLN A 321 -1.37 5.38 12.75
C GLN A 321 0.01 5.74 13.34
N GLY A 322 0.10 6.45 14.46
CA GLY A 322 1.37 6.98 14.97
C GLY A 322 1.85 8.20 14.17
N ASP A 323 3.05 8.69 14.47
CA ASP A 323 3.71 9.75 13.69
C ASP A 323 4.32 9.23 12.37
N GLY A 324 3.55 8.45 11.62
CA GLY A 324 3.93 7.90 10.32
C GLY A 324 3.44 8.74 9.15
N THR A 325 2.15 8.67 8.87
CA THR A 325 1.53 9.36 7.73
C THR A 325 0.12 9.81 8.10
N CYS A 326 -0.26 10.98 7.63
CA CYS A 326 -1.65 11.44 7.65
C CYS A 326 -2.16 11.77 6.24
N GLN A 327 -3.47 11.88 6.09
CA GLN A 327 -4.13 12.22 4.84
C GLN A 327 -5.26 13.22 5.09
N PHE A 328 -5.59 13.97 4.04
CA PHE A 328 -6.58 15.02 4.06
C PHE A 328 -7.46 14.99 2.82
N VAL A 329 -8.70 15.43 2.98
CA VAL A 329 -9.58 15.79 1.86
C VAL A 329 -9.54 17.30 1.68
N ALA A 330 -9.08 17.75 0.52
CA ALA A 330 -9.01 19.16 0.16
C ALA A 330 -10.31 19.62 -0.53
N ARG A 331 -10.58 20.92 -0.48
CA ARG A 331 -11.77 21.53 -1.12
C ARG A 331 -11.65 21.63 -2.63
N SER A 332 -10.43 21.82 -3.13
CA SER A 332 -10.10 21.98 -4.54
C SER A 332 -8.65 21.56 -4.80
N VAL A 333 -8.19 21.65 -6.06
CA VAL A 333 -6.78 21.41 -6.40
C VAL A 333 -5.91 22.53 -5.85
N GLU A 334 -6.38 23.78 -5.96
CA GLU A 334 -5.68 24.97 -5.47
C GLU A 334 -5.57 24.94 -3.95
N ASP A 335 -6.64 24.53 -3.25
CA ASP A 335 -6.64 24.39 -1.80
C ASP A 335 -5.70 23.25 -1.33
N ARG A 336 -5.66 22.14 -2.08
CA ARG A 336 -4.72 21.05 -1.80
C ARG A 336 -3.29 21.56 -1.86
N ASP A 337 -2.93 22.25 -2.94
CA ASP A 337 -1.56 22.72 -3.17
C ASP A 337 -1.18 23.79 -2.13
N ALA A 338 -2.10 24.71 -1.81
CA ALA A 338 -1.91 25.69 -0.74
C ALA A 338 -1.73 25.03 0.65
N ALA A 339 -2.52 24.00 0.99
CA ALA A 339 -2.39 23.30 2.25
C ALA A 339 -1.03 22.57 2.36
N MET A 340 -0.59 21.91 1.30
CA MET A 340 0.72 21.24 1.25
C MET A 340 1.88 22.24 1.42
N GLU A 341 1.81 23.42 0.78
CA GLU A 341 2.82 24.48 0.94
C GLU A 341 2.89 25.00 2.38
N LYS A 342 1.72 25.23 3.00
CA LYS A 342 1.65 25.68 4.40
C LYS A 342 2.22 24.64 5.38
N ILE A 343 1.92 23.35 5.17
CA ILE A 343 2.49 22.27 5.98
C ILE A 343 4.00 22.22 5.82
N HIS A 344 4.51 22.27 4.59
CA HIS A 344 5.96 22.23 4.35
C HIS A 344 6.68 23.44 4.97
N ARG A 345 6.06 24.63 4.95
CA ARG A 345 6.61 25.81 5.63
C ARG A 345 6.68 25.64 7.15
N SER A 346 5.64 25.08 7.77
CA SER A 346 5.57 24.90 9.21
C SER A 346 6.40 23.69 9.70
N PHE A 347 6.57 22.68 8.84
CA PHE A 347 7.29 21.45 9.12
C PHE A 347 8.21 21.07 7.93
N PRO A 348 9.40 21.68 7.82
CA PRO A 348 10.28 21.51 6.65
C PRO A 348 10.75 20.08 6.38
N ASP A 349 10.78 19.23 7.41
CA ASP A 349 11.18 17.82 7.28
C ASP A 349 10.05 16.92 6.74
N MET A 350 8.80 17.40 6.75
CA MET A 350 7.65 16.66 6.24
C MET A 350 7.56 16.72 4.71
N GLN A 351 7.09 15.63 4.11
CA GLN A 351 6.88 15.53 2.67
C GLN A 351 5.40 15.36 2.36
N CYS A 352 4.88 16.20 1.45
CA CYS A 352 3.49 16.16 1.02
C CYS A 352 3.36 15.56 -0.38
N PHE A 353 2.31 14.77 -0.59
CA PHE A 353 2.08 14.06 -1.84
C PHE A 353 0.62 14.29 -2.28
N PRO A 354 0.39 14.81 -3.50
CA PRO A 354 -0.96 14.96 -4.02
C PRO A 354 -1.58 13.61 -4.32
N LEU A 355 -2.91 13.54 -4.18
CA LEU A 355 -3.71 12.39 -4.55
C LEU A 355 -5.04 12.85 -5.14
N THR A 356 -5.46 12.28 -6.26
CA THR A 356 -6.80 12.53 -6.81
C THR A 356 -7.55 11.22 -6.93
N ILE A 357 -8.70 11.14 -6.25
CA ILE A 357 -9.66 10.06 -6.50
C ILE A 357 -10.43 10.44 -7.76
N SER A 358 -10.22 9.67 -8.83
CA SER A 358 -10.84 9.92 -10.13
C SER A 358 -12.32 9.52 -10.13
N SER A 359 -13.12 10.25 -10.90
CA SER A 359 -14.52 9.93 -11.15
C SER A 359 -14.67 8.79 -12.17
N SER A 360 -15.84 8.15 -12.19
CA SER A 360 -16.21 7.16 -13.20
C SER A 360 -16.01 7.69 -14.64
N ALA A 361 -16.35 8.95 -14.89
CA ALA A 361 -16.19 9.61 -16.18
C ALA A 361 -14.71 9.81 -16.57
N SER A 362 -13.83 10.13 -15.61
CA SER A 362 -12.39 10.29 -15.88
C SER A 362 -11.65 8.95 -15.99
N GLN A 363 -12.09 7.91 -15.28
CA GLN A 363 -11.52 6.56 -15.40
C GLN A 363 -11.85 5.90 -16.75
N GLY A 364 -13.07 6.07 -17.27
CA GLY A 364 -13.45 5.55 -18.60
C GLY A 364 -12.64 6.16 -19.75
N ARG A 365 -12.27 7.44 -19.66
CA ARG A 365 -11.42 8.11 -20.66
C ARG A 365 -9.97 7.60 -20.66
N LYS A 366 -9.42 7.24 -19.48
CA LYS A 366 -8.05 6.68 -19.37
C LYS A 366 -7.96 5.24 -19.89
N GLN A 367 -8.98 4.40 -19.65
CA GLN A 367 -9.02 3.03 -20.19
C GLN A 367 -9.08 3.02 -21.73
N LEU A 368 -9.80 3.95 -22.34
CA LEU A 368 -9.83 4.11 -23.81
C LEU A 368 -8.51 4.64 -24.41
N ALA A 369 -7.68 5.33 -23.61
CA ALA A 369 -6.39 5.85 -24.06
C ALA A 369 -5.26 4.80 -24.01
N HIS A 370 -5.34 3.81 -23.12
CA HIS A 370 -4.39 2.69 -23.03
C HIS A 370 -4.74 1.49 -23.92
N ALA A 371 -5.95 1.46 -24.48
CA ALA A 371 -6.39 0.43 -25.43
C ALA A 371 -6.15 0.83 -26.91
N ARG A 372 -5.36 1.88 -27.16
CA ARG A 372 -5.03 2.39 -28.50
C ARG A 372 -3.54 2.30 -28.80
#